data_AF-A0A1I2E465-F1
#
_entry.id   AF-A0A1I2E465-F1
#
_cell.length_a   1.000
_cell.length_b   1.000
_cell.length_c   1.000
_cell.angle_alpha   90.00
_cell.angle_beta   90.00
_cell.angle_gamma   90.00
#
_symmetry.space_group_name_H-M   'P 1'
#
loop_
_entity.id
_entity.type
_entity.pdbx_description
1 polymer ?
#
loop_
_entity_poly.entity_id
_entity_poly.type
_entity_poly.pdbx_seq_one_letter_code
_entity_poly.pdbx_strand_id
1 'polypeptide(L)'
;MEFNLLNFINENMIIFIPVLFVIGAFMKKSRIRDNLIPWFLLVISWVLVFATTWDGQQAVVQGTLITGICVLGSQLYIQTVRKRDE
;
A
#
# COMPACT_ATOMS: atom_id res chain seq x y z
N MET A 1 -19.29 -9.33 -12.62
CA MET A 1 -18.19 -9.98 -11.89
C MET A 1 -17.42 -8.87 -11.21
N GLU A 2 -17.61 -8.68 -9.90
CA GLU A 2 -16.88 -7.61 -9.18
C GLU A 2 -15.41 -8.01 -9.07
N PHE A 3 -14.51 -7.18 -9.59
CA PHE A 3 -13.08 -7.41 -9.48
C PHE A 3 -12.63 -7.05 -8.07
N ASN A 4 -12.46 -8.05 -7.21
CA ASN A 4 -12.08 -7.86 -5.82
C ASN A 4 -10.59 -8.20 -5.62
N LEU A 5 -9.74 -7.16 -5.60
CA LEU A 5 -8.29 -7.30 -5.44
C LEU A 5 -7.89 -8.00 -4.13
N LEU A 6 -8.74 -7.93 -3.10
CA LEU A 6 -8.51 -8.56 -1.81
C LEU A 6 -8.45 -10.10 -1.91
N ASN A 7 -9.16 -10.70 -2.87
CA ASN A 7 -9.14 -12.16 -3.08
C ASN A 7 -7.81 -12.68 -3.63
N PHE A 8 -6.97 -11.80 -4.16
CA PHE A 8 -5.63 -12.13 -4.64
C PHE A 8 -4.56 -11.96 -3.55
N ILE A 9 -4.93 -11.36 -2.42
CA ILE A 9 -4.05 -11.16 -1.27
C ILE A 9 -4.34 -12.28 -0.26
N ASN A 10 -3.28 -12.86 0.28
CA ASN A 10 -3.43 -13.83 1.36
C ASN A 10 -4.07 -13.16 2.58
N GLU A 11 -5.06 -13.77 3.23
CA GLU A 11 -5.77 -13.18 4.38
C GLU A 11 -4.82 -12.67 5.47
N ASN A 12 -3.74 -13.40 5.74
CA ASN A 12 -2.74 -13.01 6.74
C ASN A 12 -1.97 -11.74 6.36
N MET A 13 -1.95 -11.40 5.06
CA MET A 13 -1.22 -10.25 4.54
C MET A 13 -2.09 -9.00 4.38
N ILE A 14 -3.41 -9.13 4.47
CA ILE A 14 -4.35 -8.00 4.41
C ILE A 14 -4.04 -6.98 5.53
N ILE A 15 -3.55 -7.44 6.69
CA ILE A 15 -3.17 -6.56 7.81
C ILE A 15 -2.00 -5.62 7.47
N PHE A 16 -1.17 -5.93 6.46
CA PHE A 16 -0.12 -5.02 6.03
C PHE A 16 -0.65 -3.78 5.33
N ILE A 17 -1.89 -3.80 4.79
CA ILE A 17 -2.51 -2.64 4.14
C ILE A 17 -2.65 -1.46 5.12
N PRO A 18 -3.34 -1.59 6.28
CA PRO A 18 -3.42 -0.50 7.24
C PRO A 18 -2.06 -0.14 7.86
N VAL A 19 -1.14 -1.10 8.01
CA VAL A 19 0.23 -0.82 8.49
C VAL A 19 0.97 0.10 7.51
N LEU A 20 0.95 -0.21 6.22
CA LEU A 20 1.54 0.62 5.18
C LEU A 20 0.88 2.00 5.11
N PHE A 21 -0.44 2.08 5.31
CA PHE A 21 -1.16 3.34 5.31
C PHE A 21 -0.68 4.27 6.43
N VAL A 22 -0.48 3.74 7.64
CA VAL A 22 0.07 4.49 8.77
C VAL A 22 1.49 4.96 8.46
N ILE A 23 2.35 4.08 7.92
CA ILE A 23 3.73 4.44 7.52
C ILE A 23 3.72 5.55 6.46
N GLY A 24 2.85 5.45 5.44
CA GLY A 24 2.67 6.47 4.41
C GLY A 24 2.20 7.80 4.97
N ALA A 25 1.30 7.80 5.94
CA ALA A 25 0.87 9.01 6.63
C ALA A 25 2.01 9.67 7.40
N PHE A 26 2.86 8.89 8.08
CA PHE A 26 4.08 9.40 8.73
C PHE A 26 5.06 10.01 7.72
N MET A 27 5.30 9.34 6.60
CA MET A 27 6.16 9.85 5.53
C MET A 27 5.65 11.17 4.95
N LYS A 28 4.33 11.28 4.74
CA LYS A 28 3.70 12.51 4.25
C LYS A 28 3.87 13.67 5.24
N LYS A 29 3.73 13.39 6.54
CA LYS A 29 4.00 14.38 7.61
C LYS A 29 5.47 14.81 7.65
N SER A 30 6.39 13.94 7.24
CA SER A 30 7.83 14.22 7.20
C SER A 30 8.29 15.10 6.02
N ARG A 31 7.36 15.74 5.28
CA ARG A 31 7.65 16.65 4.15
C ARG A 31 8.38 16.00 2.97
N ILE A 32 8.26 14.68 2.84
CA ILE A 32 8.79 13.90 1.71
C ILE A 32 7.94 14.21 0.47
N ARG A 33 8.59 14.35 -0.70
CA ARG A 33 7.91 14.58 -1.98
C ARG A 33 6.89 13.47 -2.24
N ASP A 34 5.65 13.82 -2.58
CA ASP A 34 4.57 12.85 -2.83
C ASP A 34 4.92 11.80 -3.89
N ASN A 35 5.80 12.14 -4.84
CA ASN A 35 6.26 11.21 -5.88
C ASN A 35 7.20 10.11 -5.37
N LEU A 36 7.87 10.32 -4.23
CA LEU A 36 8.79 9.35 -3.62
C LEU A 36 8.06 8.41 -2.65
N ILE A 37 6.92 8.83 -2.10
CA ILE A 37 6.13 8.05 -1.14
C ILE A 37 5.78 6.66 -1.70
N PRO A 38 5.28 6.50 -2.94
CA PRO A 38 4.96 5.19 -3.50
C PRO A 38 6.18 4.26 -3.60
N TRP A 39 7.33 4.78 -4.01
CA TRP A 39 8.56 3.99 -4.16
C TRP A 39 9.08 3.49 -2.81
N PHE A 40 9.08 4.35 -1.80
CA PHE A 40 9.46 3.94 -0.45
C PHE A 40 8.48 2.92 0.14
N LEU A 41 7.17 3.13 -0.01
CA LEU A 41 6.18 2.18 0.49
C LEU A 41 6.31 0.81 -0.19
N LEU A 42 6.60 0.80 -1.49
CA LEU A 42 6.80 -0.43 -2.26
C LEU A 42 7.98 -1.24 -1.70
N VAL A 43 9.14 -0.61 -1.52
CA VAL A 43 10.33 -1.27 -0.96
C VAL A 43 10.06 -1.78 0.46
N ILE A 44 9.42 -0.95 1.30
CA ILE A 44 9.06 -1.34 2.67
C ILE A 44 8.08 -2.54 2.66
N SER A 45 7.11 -2.55 1.76
CA SER A 45 6.15 -3.65 1.63
C SER A 45 6.84 -4.96 1.28
N TRP A 46 7.74 -4.95 0.29
CA TRP A 46 8.49 -6.15 -0.09
C TRP A 46 9.32 -6.69 1.06
N VAL A 47 9.99 -5.84 1.82
CA VAL A 47 10.77 -6.25 2.98
C VAL A 47 9.87 -6.85 4.07
N LEU A 48 8.73 -6.23 4.37
CA LEU A 48 7.79 -6.73 5.38
C LEU A 48 7.18 -8.09 4.99
N VAL A 49 6.76 -8.24 3.74
CA VAL A 49 6.18 -9.50 3.26
C VAL A 49 7.26 -10.58 3.17
N PHE A 50 8.48 -10.24 2.73
CA PHE A 50 9.61 -11.17 2.70
C PHE A 50 10.03 -11.62 4.10
N ALA A 51 10.00 -10.72 5.10
CA ALA A 51 10.26 -11.08 6.49
C ALA A 51 9.22 -12.07 7.05
N THR A 52 8.00 -12.05 6.50
CA THR A 52 6.89 -12.93 6.91
C THR A 52 6.88 -14.22 6.10
N THR A 53 7.22 -14.12 4.82
CA THR A 53 7.15 -15.19 3.82
C THR A 53 8.56 -15.43 3.32
N TRP A 54 9.16 -16.56 3.70
CA TRP A 54 10.48 -17.01 3.22
C TRP A 54 10.53 -17.32 1.71
N ASP A 55 9.48 -16.99 0.96
CA ASP A 55 9.39 -17.08 -0.49
C ASP A 55 9.45 -15.67 -1.11
N GLY A 56 10.56 -15.39 -1.79
CA GLY A 56 10.81 -14.11 -2.46
C GLY A 56 9.83 -13.81 -3.59
N GLN A 57 9.31 -14.82 -4.30
CA GLN A 57 8.38 -14.58 -5.41
C GLN A 57 7.02 -14.13 -4.87
N GLN A 58 6.53 -14.80 -3.82
CA GLN A 58 5.32 -14.40 -3.13
C GLN A 58 5.47 -13.02 -2.49
N ALA A 59 6.62 -12.71 -1.91
CA ALA A 59 6.88 -11.42 -1.31
C ALA A 59 6.75 -10.25 -2.30
N VAL A 60 7.28 -10.41 -3.51
CA VAL A 60 7.20 -9.38 -4.56
C VAL A 60 5.76 -9.21 -5.03
N VAL A 61 5.03 -10.31 -5.30
CA VAL A 61 3.64 -10.25 -5.78
C VAL A 61 2.72 -9.63 -4.73
N GLN A 62 2.74 -10.19 -3.52
CA GLN A 62 1.86 -9.77 -2.44
C GLN A 62 2.19 -8.34 -1.98
N GLY A 63 3.47 -8.01 -1.81
CA GLY A 63 3.86 -6.64 -1.43
C GLY A 63 3.50 -5.60 -2.50
N THR A 64 3.56 -5.96 -3.79
CA THR A 64 3.10 -5.06 -4.87
C THR A 64 1.59 -4.85 -4.82
N LEU A 65 0.79 -5.92 -4.63
CA LEU A 65 -0.66 -5.81 -4.49
C LEU A 65 -1.07 -4.96 -3.29
N ILE A 66 -0.46 -5.20 -2.12
CA ILE A 66 -0.71 -4.46 -0.88
C ILE A 66 -0.36 -2.98 -1.05
N THR A 67 0.81 -2.67 -1.64
CA THR A 67 1.23 -1.30 -1.92
C THR A 67 0.28 -0.62 -2.90
N GLY A 68 -0.13 -1.32 -3.95
CA GLY A 68 -1.08 -0.81 -4.94
C GLY A 68 -2.40 -0.40 -4.30
N ILE A 69 -2.99 -1.26 -3.48
CA ILE A 69 -4.23 -0.96 -2.76
C ILE A 69 -4.03 0.22 -1.79
N CYS A 70 -2.92 0.24 -1.04
CA CYS A 70 -2.63 1.30 -0.08
C CYS A 70 -2.48 2.67 -0.77
N VAL A 71 -1.70 2.75 -1.85
CA VAL A 71 -1.41 4.00 -2.56
C VAL A 71 -2.63 4.46 -3.35
N LEU A 72 -3.29 3.57 -4.10
CA LEU A 72 -4.50 3.90 -4.85
C LEU A 72 -5.66 4.28 -3.91
N GLY A 73 -5.82 3.58 -2.79
CA GLY A 73 -6.80 3.93 -1.76
C GLY A 73 -6.55 5.31 -1.17
N SER A 74 -5.28 5.63 -0.87
CA SER A 74 -4.89 6.97 -0.40
C SER A 74 -5.15 8.05 -1.46
N GLN A 75 -4.83 7.78 -2.72
CA GLN A 75 -5.10 8.71 -3.83
C GLN A 75 -6.60 8.90 -4.09
N LEU A 76 -7.40 7.84 -4.02
CA LEU A 76 -8.86 7.93 -4.14
C LEU A 76 -9.45 8.76 -3.00
N TYR A 77 -9.02 8.53 -1.76
CA TYR A 77 -9.44 9.35 -0.62
C TYR A 77 -9.12 10.83 -0.82
N ILE A 78 -7.90 11.16 -1.25
CA ILE A 78 -7.48 12.53 -1.53
C ILE A 78 -8.32 13.15 -2.67
N GLN A 79 -8.62 12.38 -3.73
CA GLN A 79 -9.45 12.83 -4.84
C GLN A 79 -10.90 13.10 -4.41
N THR A 80 -11.49 12.23 -3.59
CA THR A 80 -12.86 12.40 -3.10
C THR A 80 -13.00 13.60 -2.17
N VAL A 81 -12.03 13.82 -1.27
CA VAL A 81 -12.04 14.98 -0.38
C VAL A 81 -11.88 16.28 -1.17
N ARG A 82 -10.91 16.33 -2.11
CA ARG A 82 -10.63 17.54 -2.88
C ARG A 82 -11.77 17.94 -3.83
N LYS A 83 -12.54 16.98 -4.33
CA LYS A 83 -13.73 17.23 -5.18
C LYS A 83 -14.94 17.73 -4.38
N ARG A 84 -14.91 17.67 -3.05
CA ARG A 84 -15.97 18.17 -2.16
C ARG A 84 -15.81 19.65 -1.82
N ASP A 85 -14.62 20.19 -2.05
CA ASP A 85 -14.25 21.58 -1.73
C ASP A 85 -14.35 22.53 -2.96
N GLU A 86 -14.80 22.02 -4.12
CA GLU A 86 -15.24 22.79 -5.30
C GLU A 86 -16.77 22.82 -5.39
#